data_AF-K1WKF8-F1
#
_entry.id   AF-K1WKF8-F1
#
_cell.length_a   1.000
_cell.length_b   1.000
_cell.length_c   1.000
_cell.angle_alpha   90.00
_cell.angle_beta   90.00
_cell.angle_gamma   90.00
#
_symmetry.space_group_name_H-M   'P 1'
#
loop_
_entity.id
_entity.type
_entity.pdbx_description
1 polymer ?
#
loop_
_entity_poly.entity_id
_entity_poly.type
_entity_poly.pdbx_seq_one_letter_code
_entity_poly.pdbx_strand_id
1 'polypeptide(L)'
;MEPEFGPDKLPRHHSSRGNRIEDILGLSWSKSTRTSQLPITSRRMADTAQDEAAKARIIKHMNEDHAESLSYYLQHYCQLSASAARRCRISAITLSSMTLQTSTGHAHTIPFDPPMKSYSEARARSVQMDRAARAALDISPIRITAYEPPRGGVQAGVFATCLFTIVVLATHRKMVPGTWVYDGPLQWFPGGAATFVGLARLVFWPFIAIHLFESWWLNRTRLRRYGVEVGTALWWKWIVSCCVEGFGCFQRIDATVRRKTKEAEKAKH
;
A
#
# COMPACT_ATOMS: atom_id res chain seq x y z
N MET A 1 -1.25 6.59 -64.83
CA MET A 1 -2.71 6.64 -65.00
C MET A 1 -3.29 7.12 -63.67
N GLU A 2 -3.19 8.43 -63.44
CA GLU A 2 -4.14 9.21 -62.62
C GLU A 2 -5.43 9.43 -63.45
N PRO A 3 -6.48 10.14 -63.01
CA PRO A 3 -6.85 10.71 -61.69
C PRO A 3 -8.31 10.27 -61.31
N GLU A 4 -9.02 10.69 -60.25
CA GLU A 4 -9.61 12.01 -59.96
C GLU A 4 -10.38 11.90 -58.63
N PHE A 5 -10.40 12.96 -57.81
CA PHE A 5 -11.62 13.72 -57.48
C PHE A 5 -11.27 14.77 -56.40
N GLY A 6 -11.16 16.04 -56.82
CA GLY A 6 -11.54 17.20 -55.99
C GLY A 6 -13.07 17.37 -56.00
N PRO A 7 -13.68 18.38 -55.32
CA PRO A 7 -13.24 19.76 -55.39
C PRO A 7 -13.33 20.60 -54.09
N ASP A 8 -12.45 21.61 -54.08
CA ASP A 8 -12.62 23.00 -53.69
C ASP A 8 -14.03 23.52 -53.30
N LYS A 9 -14.10 24.36 -52.25
CA LYS A 9 -14.91 25.60 -52.18
C LYS A 9 -14.74 26.34 -50.85
N LEU A 10 -13.90 27.38 -50.88
CA LEU A 10 -14.05 28.60 -50.06
C LEU A 10 -15.28 29.40 -50.53
N PRO A 11 -15.80 30.29 -49.67
CA PRO A 11 -16.12 31.63 -50.14
C PRO A 11 -15.48 32.73 -49.28
N ARG A 12 -15.08 33.80 -49.98
CA ARG A 12 -14.52 35.05 -49.48
C ARG A 12 -15.62 36.10 -49.25
N HIS A 13 -15.16 37.17 -48.58
CA HIS A 13 -15.52 38.59 -48.72
C HIS A 13 -16.78 39.13 -48.06
N HIS A 14 -16.57 40.04 -47.09
CA HIS A 14 -16.82 41.50 -47.16
C HIS A 14 -16.50 42.07 -45.75
N SER A 15 -16.07 43.29 -45.47
CA SER A 15 -15.91 44.54 -46.20
C SER A 15 -15.15 45.51 -45.25
N SER A 16 -14.09 46.14 -45.74
CA SER A 16 -13.90 47.60 -45.78
C SER A 16 -13.00 48.23 -44.72
N ARG A 17 -12.01 48.93 -45.27
CA ARG A 17 -11.15 49.95 -44.67
C ARG A 17 -11.97 51.13 -44.13
N GLY A 18 -11.37 51.89 -43.22
CA GLY A 18 -11.81 53.26 -42.92
C GLY A 18 -11.20 53.80 -41.63
N ASN A 19 -10.01 54.39 -41.74
CA ASN A 19 -9.35 55.11 -40.65
C ASN A 19 -10.00 56.49 -40.43
N ARG A 20 -10.20 56.83 -39.15
CA ARG A 20 -9.97 58.15 -38.51
C ARG A 20 -10.70 59.39 -39.06
N ILE A 21 -11.64 59.95 -38.27
CA ILE A 21 -11.86 61.40 -38.07
C ILE A 21 -12.30 61.65 -36.61
N GLU A 22 -11.83 62.77 -36.07
CA GLU A 22 -11.80 63.25 -34.68
C GLU A 22 -13.16 63.68 -34.07
N ASP A 23 -13.16 63.65 -32.73
CA ASP A 23 -13.76 64.55 -31.73
C ASP A 23 -15.22 65.06 -31.84
N ILE A 24 -15.86 65.15 -30.66
CA ILE A 24 -16.48 66.34 -30.04
C ILE A 24 -17.66 65.91 -29.13
N LEU A 25 -17.68 66.46 -27.90
CA LEU A 25 -18.74 66.53 -26.88
C LEU A 25 -18.79 65.49 -25.74
N GLY A 26 -18.01 65.80 -24.70
CA GLY A 26 -18.42 65.93 -23.30
C GLY A 26 -19.54 65.04 -22.74
N LEU A 27 -19.15 64.10 -21.88
CA LEU A 27 -19.81 63.79 -20.60
C LEU A 27 -18.82 62.95 -19.78
N SER A 28 -18.18 63.59 -18.81
CA SER A 28 -17.33 62.95 -17.80
C SER A 28 -18.19 62.01 -16.96
N TRP A 29 -18.21 60.73 -17.31
CA TRP A 29 -18.75 59.69 -16.46
C TRP A 29 -17.67 59.35 -15.42
N SER A 30 -17.85 59.87 -14.20
CA SER A 30 -17.09 59.45 -13.02
C SER A 30 -17.32 57.96 -12.83
N LYS A 31 -16.37 57.12 -13.28
CA LYS A 31 -16.28 55.74 -12.85
C LYS A 31 -15.85 55.77 -11.38
N SER A 32 -16.85 55.81 -10.50
CA SER A 32 -16.68 55.39 -9.11
C SER A 32 -16.26 53.92 -9.13
N THR A 33 -14.96 53.67 -9.19
CA THR A 33 -14.36 52.43 -8.70
C THR A 33 -14.55 52.42 -7.19
N ARG A 34 -15.75 52.04 -6.76
CA ARG A 34 -16.00 51.62 -5.39
C ARG A 34 -15.27 50.30 -5.20
N THR A 35 -13.99 50.38 -4.89
CA THR A 35 -13.26 49.26 -4.29
C THR A 35 -13.96 48.99 -2.97
N SER A 36 -14.90 48.04 -2.96
CA SER A 36 -15.51 47.53 -1.75
C SER A 36 -14.41 46.80 -0.97
N GLN A 37 -13.62 47.55 -0.22
CA GLN A 37 -12.77 46.99 0.82
C GLN A 37 -13.70 46.54 1.94
N LEU A 38 -13.97 45.24 1.99
CA LEU A 38 -14.64 44.65 3.14
C LEU A 38 -13.85 45.04 4.41
N PRO A 39 -14.52 45.42 5.51
CA PRO A 39 -13.84 45.76 6.75
C PRO A 39 -12.96 44.58 7.20
N ILE A 40 -11.77 44.88 7.75
CA ILE A 40 -10.74 43.89 8.13
C ILE A 40 -11.31 42.73 8.96
N THR A 41 -12.29 43.00 9.81
CA THR A 41 -13.04 42.01 10.60
C THR A 41 -13.85 41.04 9.74
N SER A 42 -14.55 41.53 8.71
CA SER A 42 -15.32 40.68 7.77
C SER A 42 -14.40 39.78 6.93
N ARG A 43 -13.26 40.31 6.48
CA ARG A 43 -12.24 39.52 5.76
C ARG A 43 -11.62 38.44 6.65
N ARG A 44 -11.22 38.77 7.88
CA ARG A 44 -10.65 37.82 8.83
C ARG A 44 -11.62 36.69 9.19
N MET A 45 -12.90 37.00 9.35
CA MET A 45 -13.94 35.99 9.60
C MET A 45 -14.15 35.07 8.38
N ALA A 46 -14.15 35.63 7.16
CA ALA A 46 -14.23 34.84 5.93
C ALA A 46 -13.02 33.91 5.76
N ASP A 47 -11.81 34.41 6.02
CA ASP A 47 -10.57 33.63 5.98
C ASP A 47 -10.63 32.48 7.00
N THR A 48 -11.10 32.74 8.24
CA THR A 48 -11.28 31.68 9.25
C THR A 48 -12.34 30.64 8.86
N ALA A 49 -13.47 31.05 8.28
CA ALA A 49 -14.51 30.12 7.85
C ALA A 49 -14.03 29.24 6.69
N GLN A 50 -13.28 29.82 5.74
CA GLN A 50 -12.66 29.09 4.64
C GLN A 50 -11.60 28.11 5.13
N ASP A 51 -10.77 28.52 6.10
CA ASP A 51 -9.77 27.67 6.73
C ASP A 51 -10.41 26.50 7.49
N GLU A 52 -11.45 26.74 8.29
CA GLU A 52 -12.18 25.65 8.97
C GLU A 52 -12.80 24.66 7.97
N ALA A 53 -13.37 25.16 6.87
CA ALA A 53 -13.88 24.30 5.81
C ALA A 53 -12.76 23.50 5.12
N ALA A 54 -11.58 24.09 4.93
CA ALA A 54 -10.41 23.40 4.37
C ALA A 54 -9.90 22.32 5.33
N LYS A 55 -9.75 22.62 6.62
CA LYS A 55 -9.38 21.65 7.66
C LYS A 55 -10.34 20.47 7.69
N ALA A 56 -11.64 20.73 7.70
CA ALA A 56 -12.66 19.68 7.72
C ALA A 56 -12.55 18.75 6.51
N ARG A 57 -12.34 19.29 5.30
CA ARG A 57 -12.12 18.49 4.09
C ARG A 57 -10.84 17.65 4.18
N ILE A 58 -9.74 18.23 4.65
CA ILE A 58 -8.45 17.52 4.81
C ILE A 58 -8.60 16.39 5.82
N ILE A 59 -9.17 16.65 7.00
CA ILE A 59 -9.38 15.65 8.06
C ILE A 59 -10.24 14.51 7.53
N LYS A 60 -11.36 14.82 6.88
CA LYS A 60 -12.26 13.82 6.31
C LYS A 60 -11.53 12.93 5.30
N HIS A 61 -10.90 13.53 4.29
CA HIS A 61 -10.17 12.82 3.25
C HIS A 61 -9.05 11.94 3.81
N MET A 62 -8.25 12.47 4.74
CA MET A 62 -7.14 11.71 5.35
C MET A 62 -7.65 10.51 6.17
N ASN A 63 -8.77 10.67 6.88
CA ASN A 63 -9.36 9.59 7.66
C ASN A 63 -10.04 8.51 6.78
N GLU A 64 -10.62 8.90 5.64
CA GLU A 64 -11.31 7.99 4.73
C GLU A 64 -10.33 7.23 3.82
N ASP A 65 -9.38 7.94 3.21
CA ASP A 65 -8.56 7.40 2.11
C ASP A 65 -7.11 7.07 2.53
N HIS A 66 -6.66 7.60 3.68
CA HIS A 66 -5.25 7.54 4.10
C HIS A 66 -5.05 7.01 5.52
N ALA A 67 -6.01 6.29 6.08
CA ALA A 67 -5.93 5.71 7.43
C ALA A 67 -4.65 4.88 7.67
N GLU A 68 -4.14 4.19 6.65
CA GLU A 68 -2.89 3.43 6.74
C GLU A 68 -1.67 4.35 6.91
N SER A 69 -1.58 5.42 6.13
CA SER A 69 -0.50 6.42 6.25
C SER A 69 -0.50 7.07 7.64
N LEU A 70 -1.66 7.33 8.24
CA LEU A 70 -1.77 7.86 9.60
C LEU A 70 -1.14 6.93 10.64
N SER A 71 -1.33 5.61 10.49
CA SER A 71 -0.67 4.63 11.35
C SER A 71 0.86 4.68 11.20
N TYR A 72 1.37 4.90 9.99
CA TYR A 72 2.81 5.06 9.76
C TYR A 72 3.35 6.35 10.38
N TYR A 73 2.56 7.43 10.40
CA TYR A 73 2.96 8.67 11.06
C TYR A 73 3.15 8.46 12.56
N LEU A 74 2.20 7.82 13.23
CA LEU A 74 2.33 7.51 14.65
C LEU A 74 3.53 6.59 14.95
N GLN A 75 3.78 5.59 14.10
CA GLN A 75 4.94 4.71 14.27
C GLN A 75 6.26 5.45 14.09
N HIS A 76 6.37 6.31 13.07
CA HIS A 76 7.62 6.99 12.76
C HIS A 76 7.86 8.22 13.64
N TYR A 77 6.91 9.15 13.71
CA TYR A 77 7.10 10.42 14.42
C TYR A 77 6.86 10.33 15.92
N CYS A 78 6.06 9.36 16.37
CA CYS A 78 5.74 9.19 17.78
C CYS A 78 6.28 7.88 18.38
N GLN A 79 6.96 7.04 17.59
CA GLN A 79 7.58 5.78 18.03
C GLN A 79 6.59 4.78 18.64
N LEU A 80 5.31 4.83 18.21
CA LEU A 80 4.32 3.85 18.64
C LEU A 80 4.59 2.50 17.98
N SER A 81 4.20 1.42 18.67
CA SER A 81 4.17 0.10 18.05
C SER A 81 3.10 0.04 16.96
N ALA A 82 3.28 -0.86 15.97
CA ALA A 82 2.31 -1.05 14.90
C ALA A 82 0.89 -1.35 15.42
N SER A 83 0.76 -2.08 16.53
CA SER A 83 -0.55 -2.36 17.14
C SER A 83 -1.17 -1.12 17.79
N ALA A 84 -0.39 -0.30 18.50
CA ALA A 84 -0.88 0.92 19.15
C ALA A 84 -1.28 2.00 18.13
N ALA A 85 -0.62 2.05 16.98
CA ALA A 85 -0.90 2.99 15.91
C ALA A 85 -2.12 2.61 15.02
N ARG A 86 -2.67 1.41 15.17
CA ARG A 86 -3.80 0.93 14.35
C ARG A 86 -5.07 1.73 14.61
N ARG A 87 -5.85 1.90 13.54
CA ARG A 87 -7.18 2.54 13.55
C ARG A 87 -7.16 3.94 14.18
N CYS A 88 -6.05 4.67 13.98
CA CYS A 88 -5.98 6.07 14.36
C CYS A 88 -6.70 6.96 13.35
N ARG A 89 -7.00 8.19 13.78
CA ARG A 89 -7.65 9.22 12.96
C ARG A 89 -7.05 10.57 13.26
N ILE A 90 -6.99 11.46 12.28
CA ILE A 90 -6.73 12.88 12.53
C ILE A 90 -7.94 13.47 13.25
N SER A 91 -7.69 14.18 14.35
CA SER A 91 -8.70 14.95 15.09
C SER A 91 -8.58 16.46 14.86
N ALA A 92 -7.38 16.97 14.61
CA ALA A 92 -7.13 18.39 14.35
C ALA A 92 -5.94 18.59 13.42
N ILE A 93 -5.94 19.71 12.68
CA ILE A 93 -4.82 20.13 11.85
C ILE A 93 -4.66 21.66 11.90
N THR A 94 -3.43 22.11 12.12
CA THR A 94 -3.02 23.51 12.07
C THR A 94 -2.04 23.72 10.91
N LEU A 95 -1.56 24.95 10.71
CA LEU A 95 -0.50 25.20 9.73
C LEU A 95 0.85 24.61 10.17
N SER A 96 1.07 24.37 11.47
CA SER A 96 2.35 23.90 12.02
C SER A 96 2.32 22.47 12.53
N SER A 97 1.15 21.82 12.65
CA SER A 97 1.04 20.47 13.17
C SER A 97 -0.25 19.75 12.78
N MET A 98 -0.26 18.42 12.92
CA MET A 98 -1.47 17.61 12.93
C MET A 98 -1.59 16.82 14.23
N THR A 99 -2.82 16.63 14.73
CA THR A 99 -3.09 15.81 15.91
C THR A 99 -3.84 14.56 15.49
N LEU A 100 -3.28 13.40 15.83
CA LEU A 100 -3.87 12.09 15.61
C LEU A 100 -4.35 11.53 16.94
N GLN A 101 -5.51 10.90 16.92
CA GLN A 101 -6.07 10.15 18.03
C GLN A 101 -5.93 8.66 17.75
N THR A 102 -5.32 7.93 18.68
CA THR A 102 -5.28 6.46 18.68
C THR A 102 -6.66 5.87 18.98
N SER A 103 -6.84 4.58 18.70
CA SER A 103 -8.11 3.88 19.00
C SER A 103 -8.44 3.82 20.51
N THR A 104 -7.45 4.00 21.39
CA THR A 104 -7.64 4.12 22.85
C THR A 104 -7.95 5.55 23.30
N GLY A 105 -7.98 6.52 22.38
CA GLY A 105 -8.34 7.91 22.67
C GLY A 105 -7.17 8.84 22.94
N HIS A 106 -5.93 8.34 23.07
CA HIS A 106 -4.75 9.18 23.28
C HIS A 106 -4.44 10.03 22.04
N ALA A 107 -4.20 11.32 22.27
CA ALA A 107 -3.86 12.29 21.23
C ALA A 107 -2.34 12.46 21.11
N HIS A 108 -1.84 12.46 19.89
CA HIS A 108 -0.45 12.69 19.54
C HIS A 108 -0.36 13.81 18.52
N THR A 109 0.45 14.82 18.80
CA THR A 109 0.65 15.96 17.90
C THR A 109 1.98 15.82 17.18
N ILE A 110 1.93 15.83 15.85
CA ILE A 110 3.08 15.71 14.96
C ILE A 110 3.31 17.08 14.31
N PRO A 111 4.46 17.73 14.55
CA PRO A 111 4.78 19.00 13.92
C PRO A 111 5.08 18.83 12.42
N PHE A 112 4.75 19.83 11.62
CA PHE A 112 5.16 19.95 10.23
C PHE A 112 6.51 20.64 10.14
N ASP A 113 7.44 20.05 9.39
CA ASP A 113 8.75 20.65 9.13
C ASP A 113 9.07 20.69 7.62
N PRO A 114 9.11 21.89 6.98
CA PRO A 114 8.73 23.18 7.56
C PRO A 114 7.21 23.30 7.80
N PRO A 115 6.75 24.28 8.61
CA PRO A 115 5.34 24.63 8.71
C PRO A 115 4.74 25.00 7.35
N MET A 116 3.45 24.75 7.17
CA MET A 116 2.71 25.15 5.96
C MET A 116 2.39 26.65 5.99
N LYS A 117 2.41 27.28 4.82
CA LYS A 117 1.98 28.68 4.68
C LYS A 117 0.46 28.81 4.55
N SER A 118 -0.19 27.80 4.00
CA SER A 118 -1.64 27.72 3.85
C SER A 118 -2.09 26.26 3.72
N TYR A 119 -3.38 26.01 3.90
CA TYR A 119 -3.94 24.65 3.81
C TYR A 119 -3.89 24.04 2.39
N SER A 120 -3.59 24.81 1.35
CA SER A 120 -3.37 24.24 0.00
C SER A 120 -2.09 23.39 -0.07
N GLU A 121 -1.14 23.60 0.84
CA GLU A 121 0.10 22.83 0.93
C GLU A 121 -0.08 21.48 1.66
N ALA A 122 -1.24 21.24 2.30
CA ALA A 122 -1.49 20.06 3.13
C ALA A 122 -1.30 18.73 2.38
N ARG A 123 -1.71 18.68 1.10
CA ARG A 123 -1.49 17.50 0.27
C ARG A 123 0.00 17.21 0.08
N ALA A 124 0.78 18.22 -0.32
CA ALA A 124 2.21 18.07 -0.54
C ALA A 124 2.92 17.67 0.76
N ARG A 125 2.50 18.26 1.88
CA ARG A 125 3.03 17.95 3.21
C ARG A 125 2.76 16.51 3.62
N SER A 126 1.52 16.03 3.49
CA SER A 126 1.16 14.64 3.78
C SER A 126 1.93 13.65 2.90
N VAL A 127 2.08 13.93 1.60
CA VAL A 127 2.85 13.06 0.69
C VAL A 127 4.31 12.95 1.13
N GLN A 128 4.93 14.06 1.54
CA GLN A 128 6.30 14.04 2.05
C GLN A 128 6.40 13.22 3.34
N MET A 129 5.47 13.43 4.27
CA MET A 129 5.45 12.70 5.53
C MET A 129 5.24 11.19 5.35
N ASP A 130 4.38 10.79 4.41
CA ASP A 130 4.17 9.39 4.03
C ASP A 130 5.42 8.75 3.45
N ARG A 131 6.11 9.45 2.54
CA ARG A 131 7.38 8.97 1.99
C ARG A 131 8.44 8.77 3.09
N ALA A 132 8.58 9.76 3.98
CA ALA A 132 9.54 9.69 5.08
C ALA A 132 9.21 8.53 6.05
N ALA A 133 7.95 8.41 6.47
CA ALA A 133 7.51 7.37 7.38
C ALA A 133 7.67 5.97 6.76
N ARG A 134 7.28 5.78 5.49
CA ARG A 134 7.44 4.50 4.79
C ARG A 134 8.91 4.13 4.62
N ALA A 135 9.78 5.07 4.27
CA ALA A 135 11.21 4.83 4.15
C ALA A 135 11.82 4.41 5.49
N ALA A 136 11.48 5.10 6.58
CA ALA A 136 11.97 4.78 7.92
C ALA A 136 11.47 3.41 8.44
N LEU A 137 10.29 2.97 8.02
CA LEU A 137 9.68 1.70 8.44
C LEU A 137 9.97 0.53 7.48
N ASP A 138 10.75 0.74 6.41
CA ASP A 138 10.96 -0.19 5.29
C ASP A 138 9.63 -0.73 4.72
N ILE A 139 8.71 0.18 4.41
CA ILE A 139 7.40 -0.13 3.82
C ILE A 139 7.43 0.21 2.34
N SER A 140 7.12 -0.78 1.52
CA SER A 140 7.04 -0.60 0.08
C SER A 140 5.74 0.11 -0.33
N PRO A 141 5.77 0.98 -1.37
CA PRO A 141 4.54 1.43 -2.01
C PRO A 141 3.80 0.29 -2.74
N ILE A 142 4.50 -0.80 -3.07
CA ILE A 142 3.89 -2.00 -3.65
C ILE A 142 3.17 -2.77 -2.54
N ARG A 143 1.89 -3.08 -2.77
CA ARG A 143 1.05 -3.79 -1.82
C ARG A 143 0.66 -5.18 -2.33
N ILE A 144 0.81 -6.18 -1.48
CA ILE A 144 0.24 -7.51 -1.70
C ILE A 144 -1.14 -7.54 -1.06
N THR A 145 -2.17 -7.63 -1.90
CA THR A 145 -3.58 -7.58 -1.51
C THR A 145 -4.30 -8.92 -1.68
N ALA A 146 -3.66 -9.89 -2.33
CA ALA A 146 -4.24 -11.19 -2.61
C ALA A 146 -3.21 -12.31 -2.41
N TYR A 147 -3.71 -13.49 -2.08
CA TYR A 147 -2.90 -14.69 -2.00
C TYR A 147 -2.79 -15.32 -3.39
N GLU A 148 -1.59 -15.73 -3.77
CA GLU A 148 -1.38 -16.53 -4.97
C GLU A 148 -1.07 -17.96 -4.53
N PRO A 149 -1.88 -18.97 -4.88
CA PRO A 149 -1.55 -20.37 -4.62
C PRO A 149 -0.39 -20.83 -5.51
N PRO A 150 0.29 -21.95 -5.18
CA PRO A 150 1.22 -22.60 -6.09
C PRO A 150 0.50 -22.97 -7.40
N ARG A 151 1.04 -22.53 -8.54
CA ARG A 151 0.45 -22.73 -9.87
C ARG A 151 1.44 -23.40 -10.82
N GLY A 152 0.89 -24.20 -11.74
CA GLY A 152 1.68 -25.01 -12.67
C GLY A 152 2.18 -26.31 -12.04
N GLY A 153 2.49 -27.29 -12.89
CA GLY A 153 2.80 -28.66 -12.45
C GLY A 153 3.97 -28.74 -11.46
N VAL A 154 5.02 -27.95 -11.68
CA VAL A 154 6.20 -27.95 -10.80
C VAL A 154 5.87 -27.43 -9.40
N GLN A 155 5.24 -26.25 -9.28
CA GLN A 155 4.91 -25.69 -7.96
C GLN A 155 3.89 -26.54 -7.21
N ALA A 156 2.87 -27.05 -7.92
CA ALA A 156 1.89 -27.95 -7.33
C ALA A 156 2.52 -29.26 -6.86
N GLY A 157 3.44 -29.83 -7.66
CA GLY A 157 4.20 -31.03 -7.31
C GLY A 157 5.06 -30.82 -6.07
N VAL A 158 5.84 -29.73 -6.01
CA VAL A 158 6.65 -29.38 -4.83
C VAL A 158 5.77 -29.23 -3.59
N PHE A 159 4.67 -28.47 -3.69
CA PHE A 159 3.75 -28.29 -2.58
C PHE A 159 3.18 -29.63 -2.08
N ALA A 160 2.76 -30.50 -3.00
CA ALA A 160 2.23 -31.82 -2.67
C ALA A 160 3.29 -32.72 -2.01
N THR A 161 4.52 -32.72 -2.52
CA THR A 161 5.65 -33.47 -1.93
C THR A 161 5.98 -32.98 -0.53
N CYS A 162 6.04 -31.66 -0.31
CA CYS A 162 6.29 -31.10 1.01
C CYS A 162 5.14 -31.41 1.98
N LEU A 163 3.89 -31.29 1.55
CA LEU A 163 2.73 -31.66 2.36
C LEU A 163 2.74 -33.15 2.74
N PHE A 164 3.04 -34.03 1.78
CA PHE A 164 3.19 -35.45 2.03
C PHE A 164 4.31 -35.73 3.04
N THR A 165 5.45 -35.04 2.91
CA THR A 165 6.57 -35.14 3.86
C THR A 165 6.14 -34.74 5.27
N ILE A 166 5.36 -33.65 5.42
CA ILE A 166 4.80 -33.24 6.71
C ILE A 166 3.92 -34.33 7.30
N VAL A 167 3.04 -34.94 6.50
CA VAL A 167 2.16 -36.03 6.98
C VAL A 167 2.99 -37.24 7.42
N VAL A 168 3.98 -37.65 6.63
CA VAL A 168 4.91 -38.74 6.96
C VAL A 168 5.63 -38.46 8.27
N LEU A 169 6.22 -37.27 8.40
CA LEU A 169 6.94 -36.85 9.60
C LEU A 169 6.00 -36.72 10.80
N ALA A 170 4.78 -36.21 10.65
CA ALA A 170 3.80 -36.11 11.74
C ALA A 170 3.29 -37.48 12.22
N THR A 171 3.23 -38.46 11.33
CA THR A 171 2.71 -39.81 11.61
C THR A 171 3.79 -40.85 11.90
N HIS A 172 5.07 -40.47 11.90
CA HIS A 172 6.20 -41.39 12.06
C HIS A 172 6.10 -42.29 13.30
N ARG A 173 5.50 -41.80 14.40
CA ARG A 173 5.31 -42.58 15.65
C ARG A 173 4.32 -43.74 15.50
N LYS A 174 3.46 -43.70 14.48
CA LYS A 174 2.48 -44.75 14.14
C LYS A 174 3.05 -45.80 13.19
N MET A 175 4.23 -45.56 12.61
CA MET A 175 4.92 -46.50 11.74
C MET A 175 5.71 -47.48 12.60
N VAL A 176 5.04 -48.52 13.09
CA VAL A 176 5.59 -49.54 13.98
C VAL A 176 5.42 -50.94 13.37
N PRO A 177 6.23 -51.94 13.77
CA PRO A 177 6.07 -53.32 13.33
C PRO A 177 4.63 -53.83 13.48
N GLY A 178 4.15 -54.61 12.53
CA GLY A 178 2.76 -55.11 12.48
C GLY A 178 1.79 -54.18 11.74
N THR A 179 2.22 -52.97 11.35
CA THR A 179 1.39 -52.06 10.54
C THR A 179 1.68 -52.23 9.06
N TRP A 180 0.63 -52.09 8.22
CA TRP A 180 0.77 -52.20 6.77
C TRP A 180 1.87 -51.27 6.21
N VAL A 181 1.98 -50.04 6.72
CA VAL A 181 3.00 -49.08 6.26
C VAL A 181 4.42 -49.54 6.60
N TYR A 182 4.63 -50.07 7.81
CA TYR A 182 5.96 -50.51 8.28
C TYR A 182 6.39 -51.82 7.62
N ASP A 183 5.50 -52.81 7.53
CA ASP A 183 5.82 -54.14 7.02
C ASP A 183 5.67 -54.24 5.48
N GLY A 184 5.01 -53.28 4.85
CA GLY A 184 4.82 -53.22 3.40
C GLY A 184 5.80 -52.26 2.72
N PRO A 185 5.36 -51.04 2.35
CA PRO A 185 6.14 -50.15 1.50
C PRO A 185 7.47 -49.71 2.11
N LEU A 186 7.57 -49.55 3.43
CA LEU A 186 8.81 -49.11 4.07
C LEU A 186 9.92 -50.16 4.06
N GLN A 187 9.63 -51.44 3.83
CA GLN A 187 10.66 -52.48 3.68
C GLN A 187 11.51 -52.27 2.42
N TRP A 188 10.96 -51.59 1.40
CA TRP A 188 11.66 -51.24 0.17
C TRP A 188 12.49 -49.96 0.28
N PHE A 189 12.41 -49.24 1.41
CA PHE A 189 13.27 -48.11 1.67
C PHE A 189 14.72 -48.59 1.84
N PRO A 190 15.73 -47.86 1.32
CA PRO A 190 17.13 -48.21 1.56
C PRO A 190 17.46 -48.31 3.06
N GLY A 191 17.84 -49.51 3.53
CA GLY A 191 18.05 -49.80 4.95
C GLY A 191 16.80 -50.24 5.72
N GLY A 192 15.67 -50.43 5.05
CA GLY A 192 14.41 -50.95 5.59
C GLY A 192 13.64 -49.98 6.47
N ALA A 193 12.51 -50.45 6.99
CA ALA A 193 11.55 -49.62 7.73
C ALA A 193 12.11 -49.03 9.02
N ALA A 194 12.94 -49.78 9.76
CA ALA A 194 13.56 -49.28 10.99
C ALA A 194 14.45 -48.06 10.73
N THR A 195 15.23 -48.09 9.65
CA THR A 195 16.09 -46.97 9.22
C THR A 195 15.24 -45.76 8.84
N PHE A 196 14.17 -45.95 8.06
CA PHE A 196 13.26 -44.87 7.69
C PHE A 196 12.67 -44.17 8.92
N VAL A 197 12.13 -44.94 9.87
CA VAL A 197 11.51 -44.36 11.09
C VAL A 197 12.56 -43.69 11.97
N GLY A 198 13.78 -44.24 12.05
CA GLY A 198 14.93 -43.59 12.71
C GLY A 198 15.26 -42.22 12.10
N LEU A 199 15.34 -42.15 10.77
CA LEU A 199 15.55 -40.90 10.04
C LEU A 199 14.40 -39.91 10.27
N ALA A 200 13.14 -40.37 10.19
CA ALA A 200 11.98 -39.52 10.44
C ALA A 200 12.01 -38.91 11.85
N ARG A 201 12.39 -39.68 12.87
CA ARG A 201 12.56 -39.18 14.25
C ARG A 201 13.67 -38.12 14.35
N LEU A 202 14.80 -38.37 13.68
CA LEU A 202 15.94 -37.45 13.65
C LEU A 202 15.58 -36.12 12.97
N VAL A 203 14.86 -36.18 11.84
CA VAL A 203 14.55 -35.02 10.99
C VAL A 203 13.33 -34.23 11.48
N PHE A 204 12.40 -34.85 12.21
CA PHE A 204 11.13 -34.24 12.62
C PHE A 204 11.28 -32.86 13.28
N TRP A 205 12.09 -32.76 14.34
CA TRP A 205 12.26 -31.51 15.08
C TRP A 205 13.05 -30.45 14.29
N PRO A 206 14.19 -30.77 13.64
CA PRO A 206 14.86 -29.83 12.75
C PRO A 206 13.94 -29.30 11.63
N PHE A 207 13.15 -30.16 11.02
CA PHE A 207 12.21 -29.78 9.96
C PHE A 207 11.19 -28.74 10.46
N ILE A 208 10.57 -28.98 11.62
CA ILE A 208 9.63 -28.03 12.24
C ILE A 208 10.33 -26.70 12.53
N ALA A 209 11.52 -26.74 13.13
CA ALA A 209 12.27 -25.53 13.47
C ALA A 209 12.58 -24.67 12.23
N ILE A 210 13.02 -25.29 11.14
CA ILE A 210 13.32 -24.62 9.88
C ILE A 210 12.06 -23.96 9.30
N HIS A 211 10.94 -24.69 9.20
CA HIS A 211 9.72 -24.15 8.59
C HIS A 211 9.09 -23.02 9.43
N LEU A 212 9.17 -23.11 10.77
CA LEU A 212 8.77 -22.02 11.65
C LEU A 212 9.66 -20.79 11.49
N PHE A 213 10.98 -21.00 11.39
CA PHE A 213 11.94 -19.94 11.15
C PHE A 213 11.71 -19.25 9.79
N GLU A 214 11.53 -20.03 8.73
CA GLU A 214 11.19 -19.51 7.40
C GLU A 214 9.90 -18.70 7.42
N SER A 215 8.87 -19.16 8.13
CA SER A 215 7.59 -18.45 8.22
C SER A 215 7.72 -17.14 9.01
N TRP A 216 8.49 -17.13 10.09
CA TRP A 216 8.85 -15.91 10.81
C TRP A 216 9.64 -14.94 9.93
N TRP A 217 10.60 -15.46 9.16
CA TRP A 217 11.44 -14.67 8.26
C TRP A 217 10.64 -14.08 7.09
N LEU A 218 9.73 -14.84 6.49
CA LEU A 218 8.79 -14.39 5.46
C LEU A 218 7.94 -13.24 5.98
N ASN A 219 7.42 -13.37 7.21
CA ASN A 219 6.66 -12.32 7.85
C ASN A 219 7.50 -11.04 8.02
N ARG A 220 8.71 -11.17 8.54
CA ARG A 220 9.58 -10.02 8.86
C ARG A 220 10.06 -9.28 7.63
N THR A 221 10.42 -10.00 6.56
CA THR A 221 11.12 -9.45 5.40
C THR A 221 10.25 -9.20 4.17
N ARG A 222 9.07 -9.83 4.09
CA ARG A 222 8.17 -9.71 2.93
C ARG A 222 6.78 -9.26 3.33
N LEU A 223 6.06 -10.04 4.13
CA LEU A 223 4.64 -9.75 4.41
C LEU A 223 4.46 -8.35 5.01
N ARG A 224 5.20 -8.00 6.06
CA ARG A 224 5.12 -6.67 6.68
C ARG A 224 5.52 -5.55 5.72
N ARG A 225 6.62 -5.73 4.99
CA ARG A 225 7.17 -4.75 4.03
C ARG A 225 6.19 -4.42 2.90
N TYR A 226 5.48 -5.42 2.41
CA TYR A 226 4.46 -5.25 1.36
C TYR A 226 3.04 -5.12 1.92
N GLY A 227 2.95 -4.78 3.21
CA GLY A 227 1.76 -4.42 4.00
C GLY A 227 0.68 -5.50 4.13
N VAL A 228 1.07 -6.77 4.12
CA VAL A 228 0.19 -7.85 4.57
C VAL A 228 0.12 -7.78 6.10
N GLU A 229 -1.04 -7.38 6.61
CA GLU A 229 -1.26 -7.16 8.03
C GLU A 229 -1.33 -8.49 8.81
N VAL A 230 -0.57 -8.57 9.90
CA VAL A 230 -0.46 -9.77 10.75
C VAL A 230 -1.84 -10.17 11.29
N GLY A 231 -2.15 -11.47 11.21
CA GLY A 231 -3.39 -12.06 11.71
C GLY A 231 -4.58 -11.96 10.77
N THR A 232 -4.46 -11.25 9.64
CA THR A 232 -5.51 -11.27 8.60
C THR A 232 -5.59 -12.62 7.90
N ALA A 233 -6.72 -12.90 7.25
CA ALA A 233 -6.88 -14.13 6.45
C ALA A 233 -5.82 -14.23 5.34
N LEU A 234 -5.44 -13.11 4.74
CA LEU A 234 -4.37 -13.06 3.75
C LEU A 234 -3.01 -13.46 4.36
N TRP A 235 -2.70 -12.94 5.54
CA TRP A 235 -1.49 -13.29 6.27
C TRP A 235 -1.44 -14.79 6.57
N TRP A 236 -2.53 -15.35 7.10
CA TRP A 236 -2.61 -16.78 7.39
C TRP A 236 -2.43 -17.66 6.15
N LYS A 237 -2.98 -17.28 5.00
CA LYS A 237 -2.77 -18.02 3.74
C LYS A 237 -1.30 -18.10 3.37
N TRP A 238 -0.56 -16.99 3.48
CA TRP A 238 0.88 -16.96 3.20
C TRP A 238 1.70 -17.74 4.23
N ILE A 239 1.39 -17.58 5.52
CA ILE A 239 2.10 -18.28 6.61
C ILE A 239 1.89 -19.79 6.53
N VAL A 240 0.64 -20.25 6.39
CA VAL A 240 0.35 -21.69 6.25
C VAL A 240 1.02 -22.26 5.02
N SER A 241 1.01 -21.54 3.89
CA SER A 241 1.72 -22.01 2.69
C SER A 241 3.23 -22.11 2.90
N CYS A 242 3.84 -21.13 3.59
CA CYS A 242 5.26 -21.17 3.94
C CYS A 242 5.57 -22.32 4.89
N CYS A 243 4.72 -22.57 5.89
CA CYS A 243 4.87 -23.71 6.78
C CYS A 243 4.84 -25.05 6.01
N VAL A 244 4.15 -25.12 4.87
CA VAL A 244 4.11 -26.34 4.04
C VAL A 244 5.32 -26.44 3.13
N GLU A 245 5.56 -25.45 2.28
CA GLU A 245 6.51 -25.56 1.16
C GLU A 245 7.84 -24.81 1.38
N GLY A 246 7.98 -24.11 2.51
CA GLY A 246 9.18 -23.34 2.86
C GLY A 246 9.54 -22.29 1.82
N PHE A 247 10.78 -22.36 1.33
CA PHE A 247 11.35 -21.42 0.34
C PHE A 247 10.52 -21.25 -0.95
N GLY A 248 9.73 -22.24 -1.37
CA GLY A 248 8.83 -22.09 -2.53
C GLY A 248 7.84 -20.92 -2.38
N CYS A 249 7.44 -20.63 -1.13
CA CYS A 249 6.57 -19.51 -0.79
C CYS A 249 7.28 -18.16 -1.02
N PHE A 250 8.58 -18.07 -0.71
CA PHE A 250 9.41 -16.87 -0.93
C PHE A 250 9.54 -16.55 -2.42
N GLN A 251 9.80 -17.56 -3.24
CA GLN A 251 9.89 -17.38 -4.69
C GLN A 251 8.58 -16.84 -5.28
N ARG A 252 7.44 -17.33 -4.77
CA ARG A 252 6.12 -16.93 -5.24
C ARG A 252 5.80 -15.49 -4.84
N ILE A 253 6.00 -15.12 -3.57
CA ILE A 253 5.75 -13.74 -3.13
C ILE A 253 6.65 -12.74 -3.87
N ASP A 254 7.93 -13.09 -4.08
CA ASP A 254 8.87 -12.23 -4.81
C ASP A 254 8.47 -12.10 -6.29
N ALA A 255 7.92 -13.16 -6.90
CA ALA A 255 7.37 -13.09 -8.25
C ALA A 255 6.14 -12.16 -8.32
N THR A 256 5.22 -12.25 -7.34
CA THR A 256 4.07 -11.34 -7.24
C THR A 256 4.52 -9.88 -7.12
N VAL A 257 5.53 -9.61 -6.27
CA VAL A 257 6.09 -8.26 -6.09
C VAL A 257 6.73 -7.76 -7.37
N ARG A 258 7.57 -8.57 -8.04
CA ARG A 258 8.19 -8.20 -9.31
C ARG A 258 7.14 -7.86 -10.37
N ARG A 259 6.05 -8.63 -10.46
CA ARG A 259 4.95 -8.35 -11.41
C ARG A 259 4.28 -7.02 -11.09
N LYS A 260 3.87 -6.80 -9.84
CA LYS A 260 3.24 -5.55 -9.40
C LYS A 260 4.14 -4.33 -9.57
N THR A 261 5.46 -4.50 -9.37
CA THR A 261 6.44 -3.42 -9.58
C THR A 261 6.47 -3.02 -11.05
N LYS A 262 6.55 -3.98 -11.98
CA LYS A 262 6.49 -3.73 -13.42
C LYS A 262 5.17 -3.08 -13.86
N GLU A 263 4.04 -3.51 -13.30
CA GLU A 263 2.73 -2.88 -13.55
C GLU A 263 2.71 -1.41 -13.10
N ALA A 264 3.26 -1.12 -11.92
CA ALA A 264 3.34 0.24 -11.38
C ALA A 264 4.32 1.14 -12.16
N GLU A 265 5.39 0.59 -12.72
CA GLU A 265 6.32 1.31 -13.60
C GLU A 265 5.67 1.63 -14.95
N LYS A 266 4.99 0.67 -15.56
CA LYS A 266 4.26 0.89 -16.83
C LYS A 266 3.17 1.94 -16.71
N ALA A 267 2.45 2.00 -15.59
CA ALA A 267 1.40 2.99 -15.37
C ALA A 267 1.92 4.43 -15.23
N LYS A 268 3.24 4.65 -15.14
CA LYS A 268 3.86 5.98 -15.08
C LYS A 268 4.29 6.52 -16.45
N HIS A 269 4.31 5.67 -17.47
CA HIS A 269 4.66 6.01 -18.86
C HIS A 269 3.41 6.07 -19.72
#